data_AF-A0A3D3CW73-F1
#
_entry.id   AF-A0A3D3CW73-F1
#
_cell.length_a   1.000
_cell.length_b   1.000
_cell.length_c   1.000
_cell.angle_alpha   90.00
_cell.angle_beta   90.00
_cell.angle_gamma   90.00
#
_symmetry.space_group_name_H-M   'P 1'
#
loop_
_entity.id
_entity.type
_entity.pdbx_description
1 polymer ?
#
loop_
_entity_poly.entity_id
_entity_poly.type
_entity_poly.pdbx_seq_one_letter_code
_entity_poly.pdbx_strand_id
1 'polypeptide(L)' 'MAYAFQEDRYEKMKFRRCGRSGLQLPAVSLGLWHNFGDIDSQQNAREILRLAFDKG' A
#
# COMPACT_ATOMS: atom_id res chain seq x y z
N MET A 1 18.00 9.49 0.83
CA MET A 1 16.99 10.53 0.58
C MET A 1 15.61 9.98 0.94
N ALA A 2 14.75 10.76 1.60
CA ALA A 2 13.37 10.36 1.87
C ALA A 2 12.58 10.25 0.55
N TYR A 3 11.67 9.28 0.46
CA TYR A 3 10.81 9.13 -0.72
C TYR A 3 9.62 10.09 -0.59
N ALA A 4 9.38 10.91 -1.62
CA ALA A 4 8.21 11.79 -1.68
C ALA A 4 7.04 11.01 -2.29
N PHE A 5 5.97 10.86 -1.52
CA PHE A 5 4.77 10.15 -1.97
C PHE A 5 3.88 11.07 -2.82
N GLN A 6 3.10 10.45 -3.70
CA GLN A 6 2.12 11.12 -4.56
C GLN A 6 1.08 11.87 -3.72
N GLU A 7 0.88 13.15 -3.99
CA GLU A 7 -0.05 14.00 -3.23
C GLU A 7 -1.52 13.59 -3.48
N ASP A 8 -1.82 13.11 -4.69
CA ASP A 8 -3.15 12.72 -5.15
C ASP A 8 -3.54 11.27 -4.81
N ARG A 9 -2.73 10.56 -4.00
CA ARG A 9 -2.89 9.12 -3.71
C ARG A 9 -4.29 8.72 -3.21
N TYR A 10 -4.99 9.61 -2.51
CA TYR A 10 -6.33 9.35 -1.99
C TYR A 10 -7.47 9.72 -2.95
N GLU A 11 -7.19 10.41 -4.06
CA GLU A 11 -8.24 10.88 -4.98
C GLU A 11 -8.83 9.75 -5.82
N LYS A 12 -8.01 8.73 -6.12
CA LYS A 12 -8.36 7.63 -7.04
C LYS A 12 -8.72 6.33 -6.32
N MET A 13 -8.20 6.11 -5.12
CA MET A 13 -8.48 4.89 -4.34
C MET A 13 -9.90 4.92 -3.77
N LYS A 14 -10.62 3.80 -3.93
CA LYS A 14 -11.94 3.62 -3.35
C LYS A 14 -11.80 2.99 -1.96
N PHE A 15 -12.28 3.66 -0.92
CA PHE A 15 -12.31 3.12 0.43
C PHE A 15 -13.68 2.51 0.76
N ARG A 16 -13.68 1.33 1.39
CA ARG A 16 -14.87 0.54 1.74
C ARG A 16 -14.93 0.34 3.24
N ARG A 17 -16.09 0.57 3.86
CA ARG A 17 -16.27 0.37 5.30
C ARG A 17 -16.15 -1.11 5.67
N CYS A 18 -15.40 -1.41 6.72
CA CYS A 18 -15.27 -2.76 7.27
C CYS A 18 -16.46 -3.06 8.19
N GLY A 19 -17.55 -3.59 7.62
CA GLY A 19 -18.75 -3.95 8.37
C GLY A 19 -19.39 -2.76 9.12
N ARG A 20 -19.82 -2.98 10.37
CA ARG A 20 -20.40 -1.94 11.25
C ARG A 20 -19.34 -1.28 12.13
N SER A 21 -18.25 -0.82 11.51
CA SER A 21 -17.16 -0.12 12.20
C SER A 21 -16.89 1.26 11.59
N GLY A 22 -16.10 2.08 12.28
CA GLY A 22 -15.55 3.33 11.73
C GLY A 22 -14.41 3.12 10.73
N LEU A 23 -13.89 1.90 10.61
CA LEU A 23 -12.74 1.58 9.77
C LEU A 23 -13.12 1.52 8.30
N GLN A 24 -12.35 2.19 7.46
CA GLN A 24 -12.41 2.07 6.01
C GLN A 24 -11.11 1.46 5.48
N LEU A 25 -11.23 0.45 4.63
CA LEU A 25 -10.12 -0.23 3.98
C LEU A 25 -10.08 0.13 2.49
N PRO A 26 -8.90 0.22 1.85
CA PRO A 26 -8.83 0.39 0.41
C PRO A 26 -9.45 -0.81 -0.30
N ALA A 27 -10.05 -0.57 -1.47
CA ALA A 27 -10.69 -1.62 -2.27
C ALA A 27 -9.69 -2.71 -2.72
N VAL A 28 -8.39 -2.39 -2.72
CA VAL A 28 -7.28 -3.31 -2.93
C VAL A 28 -6.29 -3.13 -1.79
N SER A 29 -5.91 -4.22 -1.12
CA SER A 29 -4.90 -4.23 -0.05
C SER A 29 -3.70 -5.06 -0.48
N LEU A 30 -2.49 -4.64 -0.07
CA LEU A 30 -1.26 -5.39 -0.32
C LEU A 30 -0.98 -6.36 0.83
N GLY A 31 -0.92 -7.66 0.52
CA GLY A 31 -0.44 -8.70 1.44
C GLY A 31 1.04 -9.00 1.22
N LEU A 32 1.78 -9.27 2.30
CA LEU A 32 3.24 -9.49 2.27
C LEU A 32 3.61 -10.99 2.35
N TRP A 33 2.78 -11.89 1.84
CA TRP A 33 3.00 -13.33 1.97
C TRP A 33 4.25 -13.82 1.22
N HIS A 34 4.49 -13.30 0.01
CA HIS A 34 5.65 -13.62 -0.82
C HIS A 34 6.35 -12.32 -1.26
N ASN A 35 7.66 -12.39 -1.54
CA ASN A 35 8.51 -11.28 -2.01
C ASN A 35 8.94 -10.26 -0.93
N PHE A 36 8.81 -10.63 0.35
CA PHE A 36 9.14 -9.78 1.51
C PHE A 36 9.96 -10.52 2.58
N GLY A 37 10.53 -11.68 2.27
CA GLY A 37 11.39 -12.44 3.18
C GLY A 37 12.87 -12.08 3.08
N ASP A 38 13.68 -12.66 3.96
CA ASP A 38 15.13 -12.38 4.03
C ASP A 38 15.91 -12.78 2.78
N ILE A 39 15.37 -13.74 2.00
CA ILE A 39 15.96 -14.17 0.73
C ILE A 39 15.54 -13.29 -0.46
N ASP A 40 14.56 -12.40 -0.27
CA ASP A 40 14.02 -11.55 -1.32
C ASP A 40 14.77 -10.21 -1.40
N SER A 41 14.64 -9.53 -2.55
CA SER A 41 15.25 -8.21 -2.73
C SER A 41 14.56 -7.16 -1.86
N GLN A 42 15.28 -6.67 -0.85
CA GLN A 42 14.80 -5.58 0.01
C GLN A 42 14.50 -4.30 -0.77
N GLN A 43 15.25 -4.04 -1.86
CA GLN A 43 14.98 -2.90 -2.74
C GLN A 43 13.63 -3.06 -3.42
N ASN A 44 13.36 -4.23 -4.01
CA ASN A 44 12.09 -4.51 -4.68
C ASN A 44 10.92 -4.44 -3.69
N ALA A 45 11.07 -5.03 -2.50
CA ALA A 45 10.08 -4.94 -1.43
C ALA A 45 9.74 -3.46 -1.10
N ARG A 46 10.76 -2.61 -1.00
CA ARG A 46 10.58 -1.18 -0.73
C ARG A 46 9.87 -0.44 -1.87
N GLU A 47 10.18 -0.77 -3.11
CA GLU A 47 9.54 -0.20 -4.30
C GLU A 47 8.07 -0.61 -4.38
N ILE A 48 7.75 -1.88 -4.12
CA ILE A 48 6.37 -2.38 -4.07
C ILE A 48 5.56 -1.65 -3.00
N LEU A 49 6.12 -1.50 -1.78
CA LEU A 49 5.43 -0.81 -0.69
C LEU A 49 5.16 0.67 -1.01
N ARG A 50 6.14 1.36 -1.59
CA ARG A 50 5.99 2.77 -2.00
C ARG A 50 4.92 2.92 -3.07
N LEU A 51 4.96 2.07 -4.08
CA LEU A 51 3.98 2.08 -5.16
C LEU A 51 2.56 1.80 -4.63
N ALA A 52 2.41 0.82 -3.74
CA ALA A 52 1.12 0.50 -3.14
C ALA A 52 0.53 1.72 -2.43
N PHE A 53 1.32 2.40 -1.60
CA PHE A 53 0.88 3.60 -0.88
C PHE A 53 0.63 4.81 -1.78
N ASP A 54 1.42 4.99 -2.86
CA ASP A 54 1.17 6.02 -3.87
C ASP A 54 -0.13 5.80 -4.66
N LYS A 55 -0.67 4.57 -4.63
CA LYS A 55 -1.96 4.23 -5.24
C LYS A 55 -3.13 4.32 -4.26
N GLY A 56 -2.89 4.78 -3.02
CA GLY A 56 -3.88 5.06 -1.98
C GLY A 56 -3.97 3.98 -0.91
#